data_AF-U2T5L7-F1
#
_entry.id   AF-U2T5L7-F1
#
_cell.length_a   1.000
_cell.length_b   1.000
_cell.length_c   1.000
_cell.angle_alpha   90.00
_cell.angle_beta   90.00
_cell.angle_gamma   90.00
#
_symmetry.space_group_name_H-M   'P 1'
#
loop_
_entity.id
_entity.type
_entity.pdbx_description
1 polymer ?
#
loop_
_entity_poly.entity_id
_entity_poly.type
_entity_poly.pdbx_seq_one_letter_code
_entity_poly.pdbx_strand_id
1 'polypeptide(L)'
;MRIGIAQIETRPGDLTTTGERICSYASAAAMQGVDLLLFSAGALTGFQGVRPSDQQDFDVDVFRCLCGLSERVSCPCVIPVYLGLEDSLFADVALVADGRVRLLNMEVDGFQMGETPERPVAPGSRVLSYGGRTFQFACTLDEYDAIVYAGTSADVVVLLDSEGASMDDPMSLLGAALEENSYADDAANLGSWVVGVASLGVSGESVSCGGSFVLSPTDGLVAVAPAFEEHLLVAPLEEGAAVPDTRPERPVLDERLFLWQLLTLGIKGLTARAGAAPEVVLALDGTLSSQVLAILASDALGPTHVHALLCAADAAGQRASDNLVTRLRVDSRRSEHARTHGASAEDVLESSQVEAQLAAWAAELDGVVLSSQDKTALALGLDARQATAAFVVPLYDVYRSDLLTLAHFRNTISPVIPHVTLMPADLPDPWGHAVRGAQEREERLSAIDRVLAEYLENARPIADVIDVTGFSREFVLDVLDALDDANGLCLVMPHTLATGALTLREAALPTGMTWRDGAHAHPGELQATLSDLVERHLDRSRQQEDATDAQTPPDGATPLGQGAREDVARQMSEALSLLRDFAQAQGLDISVTQRELGETEHDGRTDDHPGWRYPFSEN
;
A
#
# COMPACT_ATOMS: atom_id res chain seq x y z
N MET A 1 -20.57 27.92 6.08
CA MET A 1 -19.97 26.99 7.09
C MET A 1 -18.48 26.93 6.86
N ARG A 2 -17.68 26.88 7.92
CA ARG A 2 -16.23 26.68 7.88
C ARG A 2 -15.87 25.31 8.43
N ILE A 3 -15.06 24.57 7.68
CA ILE A 3 -14.46 23.32 8.14
C ILE A 3 -13.01 23.54 8.55
N GLY A 4 -12.56 22.73 9.50
CA GLY A 4 -11.15 22.60 9.86
C GLY A 4 -10.68 21.18 9.58
N ILE A 5 -9.43 21.02 9.18
CA ILE A 5 -8.76 19.72 9.06
C ILE A 5 -7.50 19.76 9.93
N ALA A 6 -7.45 18.89 10.94
CA ALA A 6 -6.29 18.73 11.80
C ALA A 6 -5.39 17.62 11.24
N GLN A 7 -4.38 18.02 10.47
CA GLN A 7 -3.31 17.15 9.99
C GLN A 7 -2.24 17.08 11.08
N ILE A 8 -2.21 15.96 11.81
CA ILE A 8 -1.36 15.79 12.99
C ILE A 8 -0.59 14.47 12.91
N GLU A 9 0.66 14.49 13.37
CA GLU A 9 1.46 13.28 13.52
C GLU A 9 0.95 12.51 14.75
N THR A 10 0.49 11.27 14.56
CA THR A 10 -0.05 10.46 15.67
C THR A 10 0.72 9.17 15.82
N ARG A 11 0.58 8.57 17.01
CA ARG A 11 1.04 7.22 17.29
C ARG A 11 -0.19 6.34 17.47
N PRO A 12 -0.36 5.27 16.66
CA PRO A 12 -1.48 4.35 16.81
C PRO A 12 -1.64 3.89 18.26
N GLY A 13 -2.84 4.08 18.81
CA GLY A 13 -3.18 3.63 20.17
C GLY A 13 -2.69 4.52 21.32
N ASP A 14 -1.97 5.61 21.08
CA ASP A 14 -1.63 6.59 22.14
C ASP A 14 -2.83 7.49 22.46
N LEU A 15 -3.89 6.89 23.02
CA LEU A 15 -5.16 7.54 23.29
C LEU A 15 -5.03 8.77 24.20
N THR A 16 -4.03 8.77 25.08
CA THR A 16 -3.82 9.88 26.04
C THR A 16 -3.19 11.08 25.35
N THR A 17 -2.01 10.91 24.74
CA THR A 17 -1.31 12.03 24.08
C THR A 17 -2.14 12.52 22.90
N THR A 18 -2.67 11.62 22.08
CA THR A 18 -3.53 12.01 20.96
C THR A 18 -4.79 12.72 21.45
N GLY A 19 -5.43 12.24 22.51
CA GLY A 19 -6.62 12.91 23.08
C GLY A 19 -6.36 14.35 23.53
N GLU A 20 -5.20 14.60 24.16
CA GLU A 20 -4.77 15.96 24.51
C GLU A 20 -4.52 16.82 23.28
N ARG A 21 -3.87 16.27 22.25
CA ARG A 21 -3.65 16.95 20.97
C ARG A 21 -4.96 17.31 20.27
N ILE A 22 -5.93 16.39 20.21
CA ILE A 22 -7.26 16.62 19.65
C ILE A 22 -7.92 17.82 20.35
N CYS A 23 -7.87 17.88 21.68
CA CYS A 23 -8.42 19.01 22.43
C CYS A 23 -7.73 20.35 22.10
N SER A 24 -6.39 20.32 21.95
CA SER A 24 -5.61 21.50 21.57
C SER A 24 -6.00 22.03 20.18
N TYR A 25 -6.10 21.13 19.19
CA TYR A 25 -6.52 21.50 17.84
C TYR A 25 -7.99 21.95 17.79
N ALA A 26 -8.88 21.31 18.55
CA ALA A 26 -10.27 21.74 18.69
C ALA A 26 -10.38 23.16 19.27
N SER A 27 -9.54 23.51 20.25
CA SER A 27 -9.47 24.87 20.80
C SER A 27 -8.96 25.88 19.76
N ALA A 28 -7.89 25.54 19.03
CA ALA A 28 -7.36 26.38 17.96
C ALA A 28 -8.38 26.58 16.82
N ALA A 29 -9.09 25.53 16.43
CA ALA A 29 -10.15 25.57 15.41
C ALA A 29 -11.33 26.46 15.85
N ALA A 30 -11.78 26.31 17.11
CA ALA A 30 -12.84 27.15 17.67
C ALA A 30 -12.47 28.65 17.64
N MET A 31 -11.22 29.00 17.96
CA MET A 31 -10.73 30.39 17.87
C MET A 31 -10.74 30.95 16.45
N GLN A 32 -10.64 30.09 15.43
CA GLN A 32 -10.70 30.48 14.02
C GLN A 32 -12.13 30.45 13.43
N GLY A 33 -13.13 30.12 14.26
CA GLY A 33 -14.53 30.04 13.86
C GLY A 33 -14.82 28.83 12.98
N VAL A 34 -14.14 27.71 13.22
CA VAL A 34 -14.46 26.41 12.60
C VAL A 34 -15.74 25.85 13.20
N ASP A 35 -16.68 25.44 12.35
CA ASP A 35 -17.95 24.83 12.74
C ASP A 35 -17.81 23.31 12.97
N LEU A 36 -16.96 22.65 12.17
CA LEU A 36 -16.70 21.21 12.23
C LEU A 36 -15.22 20.91 11.95
N LEU A 37 -14.55 20.23 12.88
CA LEU A 37 -13.13 19.84 12.77
C LEU A 37 -13.01 18.36 12.39
N LEU A 38 -12.23 18.05 11.36
CA LEU A 38 -11.99 16.71 10.86
C LEU A 38 -10.59 16.22 11.29
N PHE A 39 -10.51 14.96 11.72
CA PHE A 39 -9.26 14.24 11.99
C PHE A 39 -9.11 13.05 11.03
N SER A 40 -7.87 12.64 10.76
CA SER A 40 -7.58 11.52 9.86
C SER A 40 -7.83 10.15 10.49
N ALA A 41 -7.89 9.12 9.66
CA ALA A 41 -8.21 7.76 10.09
C ALA A 41 -7.16 7.18 11.05
N GLY A 42 -5.90 7.57 10.90
CA GLY A 42 -4.80 7.18 11.78
C GLY A 42 -4.75 7.94 13.12
N ALA A 43 -5.60 8.95 13.34
CA ALA A 43 -5.39 9.88 14.44
C ALA A 43 -5.45 9.20 15.82
N LEU A 44 -6.52 8.45 16.11
CA LEU A 44 -6.77 7.89 17.44
C LEU A 44 -6.33 6.43 17.58
N THR A 45 -6.84 5.55 16.73
CA THR A 45 -6.60 4.10 16.82
C THR A 45 -5.45 3.61 15.94
N GLY A 46 -5.11 4.34 14.88
CA GLY A 46 -4.44 3.74 13.72
C GLY A 46 -5.41 2.84 12.94
N PHE A 47 -4.92 2.24 11.84
CA PHE A 47 -5.73 1.44 10.92
C PHE A 47 -5.45 -0.08 10.94
N GLN A 48 -4.42 -0.54 11.66
CA GLN A 48 -4.04 -1.97 11.71
C GLN A 48 -4.70 -2.77 12.86
N GLY A 49 -5.48 -2.11 13.73
CA GLY A 49 -6.12 -2.73 14.89
C GLY A 49 -5.13 -3.24 15.94
N VAL A 50 -5.62 -4.05 16.89
CA VAL A 50 -4.80 -4.72 17.91
C VAL A 50 -4.90 -6.24 17.76
N ARG A 51 -4.16 -6.99 18.59
CA ARG A 51 -4.28 -8.46 18.61
C ARG A 51 -5.74 -8.85 18.91
N PRO A 52 -6.26 -9.94 18.31
CA PRO A 52 -7.64 -10.36 18.56
C PRO A 52 -7.98 -10.56 20.05
N SER A 53 -7.00 -10.99 20.86
CA SER A 53 -7.18 -11.16 22.31
C SER A 53 -7.37 -9.86 23.08
N ASP A 54 -6.88 -8.74 22.53
CA ASP A 54 -6.86 -7.43 23.19
C ASP A 54 -7.98 -6.52 22.68
N GLN A 55 -8.67 -6.93 21.61
CA GLN A 55 -9.61 -6.08 20.87
C GLN A 55 -10.73 -5.52 21.76
N GLN A 56 -11.34 -6.36 22.61
CA GLN A 56 -12.43 -5.92 23.49
C GLN A 56 -11.99 -4.85 24.49
N ASP A 57 -10.83 -5.02 25.12
CA ASP A 57 -10.31 -4.04 26.07
C ASP A 57 -9.88 -2.75 25.36
N PHE A 58 -9.30 -2.88 24.16
CA PHE A 58 -8.93 -1.74 23.33
C PHE A 58 -10.16 -0.92 22.93
N ASP A 59 -11.23 -1.55 22.45
CA ASP A 59 -12.48 -0.87 22.09
C ASP A 59 -13.06 -0.11 23.31
N VAL A 60 -13.04 -0.72 24.50
CA VAL A 60 -13.48 -0.06 25.74
C VAL A 60 -12.66 1.20 26.03
N ASP A 61 -11.35 1.15 25.86
CA ASP A 61 -10.48 2.30 26.08
C ASP A 61 -10.66 3.40 25.02
N VAL A 62 -10.90 3.02 23.75
CA VAL A 62 -11.29 3.96 22.69
C VAL A 62 -12.59 4.67 23.05
N PHE A 63 -13.63 3.94 23.46
CA PHE A 63 -14.90 4.54 23.87
C PHE A 63 -14.75 5.46 25.08
N ARG A 64 -13.95 5.09 26.08
CA ARG A 64 -13.64 5.96 27.22
C ARG A 64 -12.95 7.24 26.77
N CYS A 65 -12.00 7.14 25.84
CA CYS A 65 -11.32 8.30 25.27
C CYS A 65 -12.31 9.21 24.54
N LEU A 66 -13.15 8.68 23.65
CA LEU A 66 -14.17 9.45 22.92
C LEU A 66 -15.15 10.14 23.89
N CYS A 67 -15.66 9.44 24.90
CA CYS A 67 -16.51 10.02 25.93
C CYS A 67 -15.81 11.17 26.67
N GLY A 68 -14.56 10.98 27.10
CA GLY A 68 -13.77 12.03 27.73
C GLY A 68 -13.51 13.22 26.81
N LEU A 69 -13.29 12.97 25.51
CA LEU A 69 -13.15 14.03 24.49
C LEU A 69 -14.44 14.83 24.33
N SER A 70 -15.60 14.18 24.35
CA SER A 70 -16.90 14.84 24.18
C SER A 70 -17.19 15.94 25.21
N GLU A 71 -16.61 15.83 26.40
CA GLU A 71 -16.73 16.83 27.47
C GLU A 71 -15.70 17.98 27.37
N ARG A 72 -14.63 17.78 26.59
CA ARG A 72 -13.43 18.63 26.56
C ARG A 72 -13.23 19.39 25.26
N VAL A 73 -13.70 18.86 24.13
CA VAL A 73 -13.51 19.51 22.82
C VAL A 73 -14.26 20.84 22.76
N SER A 74 -13.58 21.89 22.28
CA SER A 74 -14.15 23.23 22.15
C SER A 74 -14.83 23.47 20.79
N CYS A 75 -14.71 22.51 19.88
CA CYS A 75 -15.27 22.50 18.53
C CYS A 75 -15.80 21.08 18.26
N PRO A 76 -16.96 20.91 17.62
CA PRO A 76 -17.45 19.62 17.14
C PRO A 76 -16.41 18.92 16.27
N CYS A 77 -16.09 17.68 16.60
CA CYS A 77 -15.03 16.92 15.94
C CYS A 77 -15.59 15.67 15.24
N VAL A 78 -15.08 15.37 14.06
CA VAL A 78 -15.24 14.09 13.37
C VAL A 78 -13.94 13.30 13.54
N ILE A 79 -14.02 12.14 14.19
CA ILE A 79 -12.88 11.30 14.52
C ILE A 79 -13.16 9.89 14.00
N PRO A 80 -12.42 9.41 12.99
CA PRO A 80 -12.55 8.04 12.54
C PRO A 80 -11.96 7.07 13.58
N VAL A 81 -12.56 5.89 13.69
CA VAL A 81 -12.16 4.84 14.63
C VAL A 81 -12.26 3.47 13.96
N TYR A 82 -11.32 2.61 14.29
CA TYR A 82 -11.34 1.19 13.90
C TYR A 82 -11.71 0.36 15.11
N LEU A 83 -12.85 -0.35 15.03
CA LEU A 83 -13.44 -1.09 16.13
C LEU A 83 -13.57 -2.56 15.76
N GLY A 84 -13.50 -3.43 16.77
CA GLY A 84 -13.75 -4.85 16.59
C GLY A 84 -15.25 -5.15 16.53
N LEU A 85 -15.67 -5.92 15.53
CA LEU A 85 -16.99 -6.54 15.51
C LEU A 85 -16.86 -8.01 15.08
N GLU A 86 -17.28 -8.91 15.96
CA GLU A 86 -17.10 -10.35 15.80
C GLU A 86 -15.62 -10.69 15.58
N ASP A 87 -15.28 -11.23 14.41
CA ASP A 87 -13.93 -11.62 14.00
C ASP A 87 -13.32 -10.64 12.97
N SER A 88 -13.88 -9.43 12.85
CA SER A 88 -13.46 -8.42 11.86
C SER A 88 -13.21 -7.05 12.47
N LEU A 89 -12.27 -6.30 11.89
CA LEU A 89 -12.07 -4.89 12.17
C LEU A 89 -12.89 -4.07 11.17
N PHE A 90 -13.63 -3.08 11.64
CA PHE A 90 -14.38 -2.18 10.77
C PHE A 90 -14.10 -0.72 11.10
N ALA A 91 -14.12 0.12 10.07
CA ALA A 91 -14.00 1.57 10.22
C ALA A 91 -15.37 2.22 10.47
N ASP A 92 -15.45 3.08 11.48
CA ASP A 92 -16.59 3.97 11.74
C ASP A 92 -16.09 5.40 11.95
N VAL A 93 -17.03 6.34 11.96
CA VAL A 93 -16.77 7.76 12.13
C VAL A 93 -17.55 8.25 13.33
N ALA A 94 -16.84 8.79 14.32
CA ALA A 94 -17.43 9.36 15.53
C ALA A 94 -17.60 10.87 15.39
N LEU A 95 -18.83 11.36 15.49
CA LEU A 95 -19.12 12.75 15.77
C LEU A 95 -19.07 12.98 17.28
N VAL A 96 -18.13 13.81 17.71
CA VAL A 96 -17.90 14.18 19.11
C VAL A 96 -18.29 15.64 19.29
N ALA A 97 -19.42 15.90 19.96
CA ALA A 97 -19.96 17.24 20.15
C ALA A 97 -20.87 17.30 21.40
N ASP A 98 -20.85 18.43 22.11
CA ASP A 98 -21.78 18.75 23.20
C ASP A 98 -21.94 17.67 24.29
N GLY A 99 -20.83 17.05 24.72
CA GLY A 99 -20.85 15.97 25.70
C GLY A 99 -21.45 14.67 25.18
N ARG A 100 -21.54 14.50 23.86
CA ARG A 100 -22.07 13.30 23.20
C ARG A 100 -21.10 12.78 22.15
N VAL A 101 -21.16 11.47 21.97
CA VAL A 101 -20.48 10.73 20.91
C VAL A 101 -21.57 10.03 20.10
N ARG A 102 -21.55 10.20 18.78
CA ARG A 102 -22.43 9.50 17.83
C ARG A 102 -21.59 8.82 16.77
N LEU A 103 -21.72 7.50 16.65
CA LEU A 103 -21.15 6.72 15.56
C LEU A 103 -22.09 6.74 14.34
N LEU A 104 -21.53 6.84 13.13
CA LEU A 104 -22.32 6.99 11.91
C LEU A 104 -22.84 5.67 11.33
N ASN A 105 -22.09 4.57 11.44
CA ASN A 105 -22.55 3.26 10.95
C ASN A 105 -23.38 2.47 11.96
N MET A 106 -23.16 2.67 13.27
CA MET A 106 -23.83 1.85 14.28
C MET A 106 -25.19 2.40 14.76
N GLU A 107 -25.63 3.58 14.30
CA GLU A 107 -26.85 4.29 14.78
C GLU A 107 -27.08 4.23 16.31
N VAL A 108 -26.01 4.26 17.12
CA VAL A 108 -26.13 4.25 18.59
C VAL A 108 -26.17 5.69 19.10
N ASP A 109 -27.36 6.18 19.45
CA ASP A 109 -27.57 7.46 20.15
C ASP A 109 -27.50 7.24 21.68
N GLY A 110 -26.35 7.55 22.28
CA GLY A 110 -26.15 7.48 23.73
C GLY A 110 -25.99 6.06 24.27
N PHE A 111 -24.80 5.73 24.78
CA PHE A 111 -24.51 4.41 25.35
C PHE A 111 -25.39 4.10 26.57
N GLN A 112 -26.26 3.10 26.45
CA GLN A 112 -26.62 2.22 27.57
C GLN A 112 -25.88 0.90 27.38
N MET A 113 -25.08 0.51 28.39
CA MET A 113 -24.40 -0.79 28.45
C MET A 113 -25.39 -1.94 28.20
N GLY A 114 -25.27 -2.66 27.07
CA GLY A 114 -25.96 -3.94 26.85
C GLY A 114 -26.61 -4.21 25.49
N GLU A 115 -26.54 -3.31 24.51
CA GLU A 115 -27.10 -3.55 23.17
C GLU A 115 -26.00 -3.69 22.11
N THR A 116 -25.93 -4.86 21.47
CA THR A 116 -25.08 -5.17 20.31
C THR A 116 -25.85 -4.86 19.02
N PRO A 117 -25.34 -4.01 18.13
CA PRO A 117 -25.96 -3.77 16.82
C PRO A 117 -25.81 -5.00 15.91
N GLU A 118 -26.84 -5.26 15.10
CA GLU A 118 -27.01 -6.52 14.37
C GLU A 118 -26.32 -6.58 12.98
N ARG A 119 -25.66 -5.53 12.47
CA ARG A 119 -24.85 -5.57 11.23
C ARG A 119 -24.09 -4.26 10.91
N PRO A 120 -22.88 -4.31 10.32
CA PRO A 120 -22.27 -3.16 9.65
C PRO A 120 -23.10 -2.74 8.43
N VAL A 121 -23.25 -1.44 8.21
CA VAL A 121 -23.89 -0.89 7.01
C VAL A 121 -22.91 -0.98 5.82
N ALA A 122 -23.43 -1.17 4.61
CA ALA A 122 -22.66 -1.32 3.38
C ALA A 122 -21.68 -0.14 3.13
N PRO A 123 -20.53 -0.36 2.46
CA PRO A 123 -19.62 0.70 2.03
C PRO A 123 -20.37 1.87 1.37
N GLY A 124 -20.07 3.11 1.77
CA GLY A 124 -20.73 4.31 1.25
C GLY A 124 -21.96 4.81 2.03
N SER A 125 -22.31 4.22 3.19
CA SER A 125 -23.48 4.63 3.97
C SER A 125 -23.24 5.70 5.04
N ARG A 126 -21.99 6.10 5.28
CA ARG A 126 -21.64 7.02 6.37
C ARG A 126 -22.03 8.45 6.01
N VAL A 127 -23.27 8.83 6.30
CA VAL A 127 -23.81 10.16 6.00
C VAL A 127 -24.10 10.95 7.26
N LEU A 128 -23.56 12.18 7.34
CA LEU A 128 -23.82 13.12 8.42
C LEU A 128 -24.51 14.38 7.88
N SER A 129 -25.63 14.75 8.47
CA SER A 129 -26.22 16.08 8.28
C SER A 129 -25.75 17.02 9.38
N TYR A 130 -24.99 18.05 9.02
CA TYR A 130 -24.44 19.02 9.98
C TYR A 130 -24.35 20.42 9.37
N GLY A 131 -24.75 21.45 10.13
CA GLY A 131 -24.70 22.84 9.67
C GLY A 131 -25.50 23.14 8.39
N GLY A 132 -26.56 22.37 8.11
CA GLY A 132 -27.37 22.50 6.89
C GLY A 132 -26.75 21.89 5.63
N ARG A 133 -25.66 21.11 5.78
CA ARG A 133 -25.01 20.35 4.71
C ARG A 133 -25.02 18.85 4.99
N THR A 134 -24.94 18.05 3.95
CA THR A 134 -24.76 16.59 4.03
C THR A 134 -23.33 16.21 3.68
N PHE A 135 -22.70 15.40 4.54
CA PHE A 135 -21.35 14.86 4.38
C PHE A 135 -21.44 13.36 4.18
N GLN A 136 -20.71 12.82 3.21
CA GLN A 136 -20.53 11.39 3.03
C GLN A 136 -19.04 11.04 3.20
N PHE A 137 -18.75 10.04 4.03
CA PHE A 137 -17.38 9.70 4.40
C PHE A 137 -16.93 8.37 3.76
N ALA A 138 -15.77 8.42 3.12
CA ALA A 138 -14.97 7.27 2.72
C ALA A 138 -13.78 7.14 3.69
N CYS A 139 -13.48 5.93 4.15
CA CYS A 139 -12.32 5.65 5.01
C CYS A 139 -11.15 5.02 4.23
N THR A 140 -11.36 4.63 2.97
CA THR A 140 -10.34 4.08 2.07
C THR A 140 -10.50 4.68 0.67
N LEU A 141 -9.50 4.53 -0.19
CA LEU A 141 -9.61 4.95 -1.60
C LEU A 141 -10.69 4.14 -2.33
N ASP A 142 -10.78 2.83 -2.08
CA ASP A 142 -11.84 1.99 -2.67
C ASP A 142 -13.25 2.47 -2.31
N GLU A 143 -13.48 2.87 -1.05
CA GLU A 143 -14.77 3.43 -0.63
C GLU A 143 -15.04 4.79 -1.32
N TYR A 144 -14.00 5.59 -1.53
CA TYR A 144 -14.10 6.86 -2.24
C TYR A 144 -14.47 6.64 -3.71
N ASP A 145 -13.75 5.76 -4.41
CA ASP A 145 -14.01 5.42 -5.81
C ASP A 145 -15.41 4.84 -6.00
N ALA A 146 -15.87 4.00 -5.07
CA ALA A 146 -17.23 3.50 -5.07
C ALA A 146 -18.29 4.62 -4.97
N ILE A 147 -18.04 5.65 -4.14
CA ILE A 147 -18.92 6.83 -4.03
C ILE A 147 -18.89 7.66 -5.32
N VAL A 148 -17.70 7.90 -5.89
CA VAL A 148 -17.54 8.66 -7.14
C VAL A 148 -18.27 7.94 -8.28
N TYR A 149 -18.04 6.64 -8.44
CA TYR A 149 -18.61 5.82 -9.50
C TYR A 149 -20.14 5.71 -9.39
N ALA A 150 -20.67 5.48 -8.18
CA ALA A 150 -22.11 5.40 -7.95
C ALA A 150 -22.81 6.76 -8.08
N GLY A 151 -22.04 7.85 -7.91
CA GLY A 151 -22.57 9.20 -7.73
C GLY A 151 -23.17 9.40 -6.33
N THR A 152 -23.23 10.66 -5.90
CA THR A 152 -23.79 11.02 -4.58
C THR A 152 -24.73 12.21 -4.67
N SER A 153 -25.57 12.34 -3.63
CA SER A 153 -26.39 13.53 -3.36
C SER A 153 -25.89 14.32 -2.15
N ALA A 154 -24.76 13.91 -1.56
CA ALA A 154 -24.14 14.63 -0.46
C ALA A 154 -23.55 15.95 -0.97
N ASP A 155 -23.64 17.02 -0.16
CA ASP A 155 -23.01 18.29 -0.50
C ASP A 155 -21.47 18.19 -0.46
N VAL A 156 -20.94 17.30 0.37
CA VAL A 156 -19.51 17.11 0.63
C VAL A 156 -19.16 15.62 0.69
N VAL A 157 -18.18 15.20 -0.10
CA VAL A 157 -17.53 13.89 -0.01
C VAL A 157 -16.20 14.07 0.72
N VAL A 158 -15.98 13.28 1.76
CA VAL A 158 -14.79 13.35 2.61
C VAL A 158 -14.04 12.03 2.53
N LEU A 159 -12.79 12.06 2.06
CA LEU A 159 -11.85 10.96 2.17
C LEU A 159 -11.06 11.11 3.47
N LEU A 160 -11.26 10.17 4.39
CA LEU A 160 -10.50 10.01 5.63
C LEU A 160 -9.38 9.03 5.34
N ASP A 161 -8.23 9.54 4.90
CA ASP A 161 -7.14 8.72 4.44
C ASP A 161 -6.61 7.78 5.54
N SER A 162 -6.62 6.49 5.23
CA SER A 162 -6.11 5.41 6.06
C SER A 162 -4.97 4.64 5.42
N GLU A 163 -4.49 5.09 4.27
CA GLU A 163 -3.50 4.39 3.46
C GLU A 163 -2.14 5.10 3.53
N GLY A 164 -1.09 4.40 3.11
CA GLY A 164 0.24 4.98 2.96
C GLY A 164 0.37 5.74 1.66
N ALA A 165 1.30 6.69 1.60
CA ALA A 165 1.69 7.29 0.34
C ALA A 165 2.46 6.26 -0.52
N SER A 166 2.00 6.09 -1.75
CA SER A 166 2.63 5.27 -2.79
C SER A 166 3.07 6.17 -3.95
N MET A 167 4.33 6.04 -4.35
CA MET A 167 4.90 6.82 -5.45
C MET A 167 4.28 6.47 -6.81
N ASP A 168 3.71 5.27 -6.94
CA ASP A 168 3.10 4.77 -8.17
C ASP A 168 1.59 5.08 -8.26
N ASP A 169 1.00 5.61 -7.18
CA ASP A 169 -0.41 6.00 -7.13
C ASP A 169 -0.58 7.47 -6.69
N PRO A 170 -0.78 8.41 -7.64
CA PRO A 170 -1.00 9.81 -7.34
C PRO A 170 -2.22 10.10 -6.43
N MET A 171 -3.22 9.21 -6.37
CA MET A 171 -4.37 9.39 -5.48
C MET A 171 -3.92 9.30 -4.01
N SER A 172 -3.09 8.31 -3.68
CA SER A 172 -2.51 8.15 -2.34
C SER A 172 -1.65 9.35 -1.86
N LEU A 173 -1.18 10.20 -2.77
CA LEU A 173 -0.38 11.39 -2.45
C LEU A 173 -1.24 12.63 -2.12
N LEU A 174 -2.57 12.51 -2.23
CA LEU A 174 -3.55 13.52 -1.83
C LEU A 174 -3.23 14.91 -2.39
N GLY A 175 -3.14 15.92 -1.52
CA GLY A 175 -2.92 17.32 -1.87
C GLY A 175 -1.57 17.58 -2.54
N ALA A 176 -0.60 16.67 -2.40
CA ALA A 176 0.74 16.84 -2.95
C ALA A 176 0.81 16.57 -4.47
N ALA A 177 -0.15 15.81 -5.00
CA ALA A 177 -0.19 15.39 -6.41
C ALA A 177 -1.51 15.81 -7.10
N LEU A 178 -2.06 16.98 -6.73
CA LEU A 178 -3.34 17.46 -7.26
C LEU A 178 -3.32 17.75 -8.76
N GLU A 179 -2.16 17.80 -9.42
CA GLU A 179 -2.08 17.94 -10.88
C GLU A 179 -2.14 16.57 -11.58
N GLU A 180 -1.75 15.51 -10.88
CA GLU A 180 -1.62 14.15 -11.38
C GLU A 180 -2.81 13.25 -11.01
N ASN A 181 -3.61 13.64 -10.01
CA ASN A 181 -4.75 12.87 -9.51
C ASN A 181 -6.13 13.40 -9.96
N SER A 182 -7.20 12.63 -9.73
CA SER A 182 -8.54 12.91 -10.27
C SER A 182 -9.44 13.76 -9.37
N TYR A 183 -9.05 14.05 -8.12
CA TYR A 183 -9.95 14.65 -7.13
C TYR A 183 -10.63 15.95 -7.59
N ALA A 184 -9.93 16.76 -8.39
CA ALA A 184 -10.48 18.01 -8.93
C ALA A 184 -11.56 17.75 -9.98
N ASP A 185 -11.37 16.76 -10.84
CA ASP A 185 -12.35 16.33 -11.83
C ASP A 185 -13.53 15.66 -11.13
N ASP A 186 -13.29 14.88 -10.09
CA ASP A 186 -14.32 14.23 -9.28
C ASP A 186 -15.23 15.25 -8.60
N ALA A 187 -14.66 16.31 -8.00
CA ALA A 187 -15.44 17.41 -7.44
C ALA A 187 -16.34 18.08 -8.48
N ALA A 188 -15.81 18.35 -9.68
CA ALA A 188 -16.56 18.98 -10.76
C ALA A 188 -17.67 18.07 -11.31
N ASN A 189 -17.38 16.77 -11.49
CA ASN A 189 -18.30 15.79 -12.05
C ASN A 189 -19.45 15.45 -11.09
N LEU A 190 -19.15 15.32 -9.79
CA LEU A 190 -20.16 15.08 -8.76
C LEU A 190 -21.01 16.31 -8.44
N GLY A 191 -20.55 17.51 -8.79
CA GLY A 191 -21.16 18.75 -8.32
C GLY A 191 -21.12 18.90 -6.79
N SER A 192 -20.19 18.19 -6.14
CA SER A 192 -20.05 18.08 -4.68
C SER A 192 -18.66 18.55 -4.26
N TRP A 193 -18.52 19.05 -3.04
CA TRP A 193 -17.19 19.37 -2.49
C TRP A 193 -16.42 18.09 -2.22
N VAL A 194 -15.11 18.08 -2.51
CA VAL A 194 -14.23 16.94 -2.18
C VAL A 194 -13.21 17.41 -1.14
N VAL A 195 -13.14 16.71 -0.02
CA VAL A 195 -12.24 17.02 1.09
C VAL A 195 -11.37 15.82 1.39
N GLY A 196 -10.05 15.98 1.21
CA GLY A 196 -9.06 14.98 1.61
C GLY A 196 -8.53 15.28 3.01
N VAL A 197 -8.68 14.34 3.94
CA VAL A 197 -8.19 14.44 5.32
C VAL A 197 -7.03 13.46 5.48
N ALA A 198 -5.81 13.99 5.34
CA ALA A 198 -4.60 13.19 5.26
C ALA A 198 -4.10 12.75 6.64
N SER A 199 -3.62 11.51 6.74
CA SER A 199 -2.80 11.07 7.87
C SER A 199 -1.36 11.57 7.74
N LEU A 200 -0.64 11.65 8.86
CA LEU A 200 0.77 12.05 8.88
C LEU A 200 1.57 11.15 9.84
N GLY A 201 2.70 10.63 9.37
CA GLY A 201 3.61 9.81 10.17
C GLY A 201 3.69 8.37 9.67
N VAL A 202 4.08 7.45 10.56
CA VAL A 202 4.33 6.04 10.21
C VAL A 202 3.35 5.13 10.96
N SER A 203 2.78 4.18 10.25
CA SER A 203 1.90 3.15 10.81
C SER A 203 2.17 1.82 10.11
N GLY A 204 2.70 0.85 10.86
CA GLY A 204 3.22 -0.37 10.28
C GLY A 204 4.40 -0.09 9.34
N GLU A 205 4.31 -0.56 8.10
CA GLU A 205 5.30 -0.32 7.03
C GLU A 205 4.98 0.93 6.19
N SER A 206 3.77 1.49 6.34
CA SER A 206 3.27 2.61 5.56
C SER A 206 3.68 3.96 6.15
N VAL A 207 3.94 4.93 5.27
CA VAL A 207 4.22 6.32 5.63
C VAL A 207 3.15 7.21 5.03
N SER A 208 2.42 7.96 5.86
CA SER A 208 1.45 8.96 5.39
C SER A 208 2.11 10.33 5.37
N CYS A 209 1.97 11.03 4.25
CA CYS A 209 2.70 12.26 3.94
C CYS A 209 1.93 13.55 4.29
N GLY A 210 0.70 13.49 4.77
CA GLY A 210 -0.15 14.67 4.89
C GLY A 210 -0.69 15.14 3.54
N GLY A 211 -0.81 16.46 3.35
CA GLY A 211 -1.39 17.02 2.12
C GLY A 211 -2.92 17.07 2.13
N SER A 212 -3.54 17.35 3.28
CA SER A 212 -5.00 17.55 3.36
C SER A 212 -5.47 18.67 2.43
N PHE A 213 -6.65 18.57 1.83
CA PHE A 213 -7.12 19.57 0.86
C PHE A 213 -8.65 19.75 0.86
N VAL A 214 -9.10 20.85 0.25
CA VAL A 214 -10.51 21.18 0.03
C VAL A 214 -10.70 21.66 -1.40
N LEU A 215 -11.52 20.94 -2.16
CA LEU A 215 -11.90 21.23 -3.54
C LEU A 215 -13.38 21.61 -3.62
N SER A 216 -13.64 22.71 -4.31
CA SER A 216 -14.98 23.16 -4.67
C SER A 216 -15.39 22.55 -6.01
N PRO A 217 -16.66 22.15 -6.18
CA PRO A 217 -17.17 21.65 -7.46
C PRO A 217 -17.15 22.69 -8.59
N THR A 218 -17.05 23.98 -8.24
CA THR A 218 -17.09 25.09 -9.21
C THR A 218 -15.81 25.92 -9.21
N ASP A 219 -15.20 26.13 -8.04
CA ASP A 219 -14.03 27.01 -7.89
C ASP A 219 -12.68 26.26 -7.99
N GLY A 220 -12.68 24.92 -8.00
CA GLY A 220 -11.46 24.13 -7.95
C GLY A 220 -10.81 24.16 -6.56
N LEU A 221 -9.48 24.30 -6.50
CA LEU A 221 -8.74 24.27 -5.22
C LEU A 221 -9.06 25.48 -4.34
N VAL A 222 -9.59 25.20 -3.14
CA VAL A 222 -9.91 26.21 -2.13
C VAL A 222 -8.82 26.29 -1.06
N ALA A 223 -8.32 25.14 -0.61
CA ALA A 223 -7.27 25.07 0.41
C ALA A 223 -6.47 23.77 0.27
N VAL A 224 -5.18 23.81 0.61
CA VAL A 224 -4.28 22.65 0.67
C VAL A 224 -3.28 22.84 1.81
N ALA A 225 -3.03 21.78 2.57
CA ALA A 225 -2.03 21.72 3.62
C ALA A 225 -0.68 21.27 3.04
N PRO A 226 0.45 21.70 3.62
CA PRO A 226 1.76 21.19 3.23
C PRO A 226 1.88 19.68 3.50
N ALA A 227 2.62 18.98 2.64
CA ALA A 227 3.07 17.62 2.92
C ALA A 227 4.21 17.63 3.96
N PHE A 228 4.35 16.53 4.70
CA PHE A 228 5.37 16.25 5.72
C PHE A 228 5.38 17.22 6.92
N GLU A 229 4.30 17.99 7.11
CA GLU A 229 4.18 18.98 8.18
C GLU A 229 2.84 18.88 8.91
N GLU A 230 2.84 19.14 10.22
CA GLU A 230 1.58 19.27 10.97
C GLU A 230 0.89 20.59 10.63
N HIS A 231 -0.43 20.55 10.43
CA HIS A 231 -1.17 21.72 9.98
C HIS A 231 -2.63 21.72 10.48
N LEU A 232 -3.18 22.90 10.74
CA LEU A 232 -4.61 23.11 10.93
C LEU A 232 -5.14 23.89 9.72
N LEU A 233 -5.67 23.17 8.74
CA LEU A 233 -6.25 23.75 7.53
C LEU A 233 -7.65 24.27 7.85
N VAL A 234 -7.96 25.52 7.52
CA VAL A 234 -9.30 26.10 7.73
C VAL A 234 -9.83 26.64 6.42
N ALA A 235 -11.01 26.17 6.00
CA ALA A 235 -11.59 26.53 4.71
C ALA A 235 -13.11 26.79 4.81
N PRO A 236 -13.64 27.81 4.11
CA PRO A 236 -15.08 27.99 3.95
C PRO A 236 -15.63 27.00 2.91
N LEU A 237 -16.76 26.38 3.22
CA LEU A 237 -17.59 25.64 2.26
C LEU A 237 -18.66 26.57 1.71
N GLU A 238 -18.27 27.53 0.89
CA GLU A 238 -19.15 28.54 0.27
C GLU A 238 -18.64 28.85 -1.16
N GLU A 239 -19.53 28.75 -2.15
CA GLU A 239 -19.19 29.06 -3.55
C GLU A 239 -18.89 30.55 -3.73
N GLY A 240 -17.87 30.88 -4.53
CA GLY A 240 -17.49 32.26 -4.79
C GLY A 240 -16.92 33.01 -3.59
N ALA A 241 -16.66 32.32 -2.47
CA ALA A 241 -16.01 32.91 -1.30
C ALA A 241 -14.50 33.18 -1.53
N ALA A 242 -13.89 32.48 -2.49
CA ALA A 242 -12.50 32.71 -2.88
C ALA A 242 -12.40 33.89 -3.86
N VAL A 243 -11.66 34.92 -3.49
CA VAL A 243 -11.22 35.95 -4.45
C VAL A 243 -10.23 35.28 -5.42
N PRO A 244 -10.32 35.47 -6.74
CA PRO A 244 -9.44 34.80 -7.71
C PRO A 244 -7.94 34.92 -7.39
N ASP A 245 -7.51 36.08 -6.88
CA ASP A 245 -6.10 36.37 -6.53
C ASP A 245 -5.65 35.78 -5.18
N THR A 246 -6.54 35.13 -4.41
CA THR A 246 -6.21 34.50 -3.12
C THR A 246 -6.29 32.98 -3.15
N ARG A 247 -6.46 32.38 -4.33
CA ARG A 247 -6.49 30.92 -4.47
C ARG A 247 -5.08 30.36 -4.25
N PRO A 248 -4.94 29.26 -3.50
CA PRO A 248 -3.64 28.60 -3.35
C PRO A 248 -3.17 28.09 -4.72
N GLU A 249 -1.87 28.21 -4.96
CA GLU A 249 -1.24 27.52 -6.09
C GLU A 249 -1.28 26.01 -5.82
N ARG A 250 -1.49 25.23 -6.89
CA ARG A 250 -1.39 23.77 -6.79
C ARG A 250 0.06 23.39 -6.49
N PRO A 251 0.32 22.52 -5.50
CA PRO A 251 1.64 21.95 -5.31
C PRO A 251 2.08 21.22 -6.59
N VAL A 252 3.33 21.43 -6.98
CA VAL A 252 3.96 20.66 -8.06
C VAL A 252 4.77 19.55 -7.43
N LEU A 253 4.51 18.32 -7.81
CA LEU A 253 5.20 17.15 -7.30
C LEU A 253 6.62 17.05 -7.91
N ASP A 254 7.66 17.19 -7.09
CA ASP A 254 8.99 16.68 -7.43
C ASP A 254 9.15 15.32 -6.78
N GLU A 255 8.91 14.25 -7.56
CA GLU A 255 8.94 12.86 -7.12
C GLU A 255 10.21 12.51 -6.33
N ARG A 256 11.36 13.09 -6.69
CA ARG A 256 12.65 12.80 -6.06
C ARG A 256 12.73 13.43 -4.67
N LEU A 257 12.28 14.69 -4.55
CA LEU A 257 12.21 15.36 -3.25
C LEU A 257 11.17 14.66 -2.36
N PHE A 258 10.03 14.29 -2.94
CA PHE A 258 8.95 13.64 -2.22
C PHE A 258 9.37 12.26 -1.69
N LEU A 259 9.95 11.40 -2.52
CA LEU A 259 10.50 10.10 -2.10
C LEU A 259 11.59 10.28 -1.04
N TRP A 260 12.48 11.28 -1.19
CA TRP A 260 13.47 11.58 -0.15
C TRP A 260 12.81 11.92 1.19
N GLN A 261 11.81 12.80 1.19
CA GLN A 261 11.06 13.18 2.39
C GLN A 261 10.31 11.99 3.00
N LEU A 262 9.67 11.17 2.17
CA LEU A 262 8.97 9.95 2.56
C LEU A 262 9.92 8.98 3.29
N LEU A 263 11.09 8.71 2.71
CA LEU A 263 12.11 7.85 3.32
C LEU A 263 12.66 8.44 4.63
N THR A 264 12.91 9.75 4.69
CA THR A 264 13.39 10.39 5.93
C THR A 264 12.34 10.34 7.05
N LEU A 265 11.06 10.56 6.74
CA LEU A 265 9.96 10.43 7.70
C LEU A 265 9.81 8.97 8.15
N GLY A 266 9.89 8.03 7.22
CA GLY A 266 9.88 6.59 7.49
C GLY A 266 11.00 6.14 8.43
N ILE A 267 12.25 6.54 8.15
CA ILE A 267 13.41 6.24 9.01
C ILE A 267 13.19 6.80 10.41
N LYS A 268 12.75 8.07 10.52
CA LYS A 268 12.47 8.70 11.82
C LYS A 268 11.38 7.95 12.58
N GLY A 269 10.29 7.54 11.92
CA GLY A 269 9.17 6.86 12.55
C GLY A 269 9.49 5.43 12.97
N LEU A 270 10.09 4.62 12.09
CA LEU A 270 10.43 3.21 12.39
C LEU A 270 11.54 3.05 13.43
N THR A 271 12.42 4.04 13.55
CA THR A 271 13.47 4.03 14.57
C THR A 271 13.03 4.69 15.87
N ALA A 272 11.88 5.37 15.90
CA ALA A 272 11.44 6.15 17.05
C ALA A 272 11.32 5.28 18.31
N ARG A 273 11.83 5.81 19.44
CA ARG A 273 11.68 5.19 20.77
C ARG A 273 11.05 6.18 21.75
N ALA A 274 10.35 5.65 22.75
CA ALA A 274 9.70 6.49 23.75
C ALA A 274 10.76 7.24 24.58
N GLY A 275 10.75 8.57 24.51
CA GLY A 275 11.54 9.44 25.40
C GLY A 275 13.03 9.62 25.05
N ALA A 276 13.53 9.11 23.92
CA ALA A 276 14.91 9.29 23.47
C ALA A 276 15.01 9.43 21.94
N ALA A 277 16.04 10.15 21.47
CA ALA A 277 16.42 10.15 20.06
C ALA A 277 17.03 8.78 19.71
N PRO A 278 16.71 8.21 18.53
CA PRO A 278 17.23 6.90 18.17
C PRO A 278 18.68 6.97 17.68
N GLU A 279 19.52 6.10 18.21
CA GLU A 279 20.87 5.85 17.67
C GLU A 279 20.77 4.77 16.58
N VAL A 280 21.38 4.99 15.43
CA VAL A 280 21.39 4.03 14.32
C VAL A 280 22.81 3.63 13.92
N VAL A 281 22.99 2.33 13.68
CA VAL A 281 24.24 1.75 13.18
C VAL A 281 24.00 1.15 11.80
N LEU A 282 24.90 1.39 10.86
CA LEU A 282 24.80 0.86 9.50
C LEU A 282 26.16 0.39 8.97
N ALA A 283 26.14 -0.59 8.06
CA ALA A 283 27.30 -0.96 7.27
C ALA A 283 27.52 0.06 6.15
N LEU A 284 28.78 0.47 5.96
CA LEU A 284 29.19 1.34 4.86
C LEU A 284 30.28 0.66 4.02
N ASP A 285 29.83 -0.14 3.07
CA ASP A 285 30.65 -0.95 2.15
C ASP A 285 31.05 -0.21 0.85
N GLY A 286 30.55 1.01 0.66
CA GLY A 286 30.86 1.84 -0.50
C GLY A 286 29.98 1.59 -1.72
N THR A 287 28.98 0.71 -1.62
CA THR A 287 27.88 0.61 -2.59
C THR A 287 27.05 1.90 -2.63
N LEU A 288 26.33 2.12 -3.72
CA LEU A 288 25.36 3.21 -3.87
C LEU A 288 24.33 3.15 -2.74
N SER A 289 23.74 1.97 -2.48
CA SER A 289 22.67 1.81 -1.51
C SER A 289 23.14 2.10 -0.08
N SER A 290 24.34 1.66 0.31
CA SER A 290 24.88 1.97 1.64
C SER A 290 25.23 3.45 1.80
N GLN A 291 25.73 4.10 0.73
CA GLN A 291 26.00 5.54 0.74
C GLN A 291 24.71 6.36 0.83
N VAL A 292 23.68 6.03 0.04
CA VAL A 292 22.39 6.73 0.06
C VAL A 292 21.70 6.55 1.41
N LEU A 293 21.70 5.33 1.97
CA LEU A 293 21.15 5.07 3.30
C LEU A 293 21.82 5.94 4.37
N ALA A 294 23.16 6.05 4.37
CA ALA A 294 23.88 6.86 5.35
C ALA A 294 23.53 8.35 5.27
N ILE A 295 23.28 8.86 4.05
CA ILE A 295 22.86 10.25 3.84
C ILE A 295 21.40 10.44 4.29
N LEU A 296 20.50 9.54 3.91
CA LEU A 296 19.09 9.57 4.35
C LEU A 296 18.99 9.52 5.88
N ALA A 297 19.72 8.62 6.53
CA ALA A 297 19.75 8.53 7.99
C ALA A 297 20.29 9.82 8.63
N SER A 298 21.32 10.44 8.03
CA SER A 298 21.87 11.71 8.51
C SER A 298 20.89 12.86 8.36
N ASP A 299 20.13 12.91 7.26
CA ASP A 299 19.11 13.94 7.03
C ASP A 299 17.86 13.71 7.91
N ALA A 300 17.51 12.45 8.19
CA ALA A 300 16.35 12.08 9.01
C ALA A 300 16.57 12.29 10.53
N LEU A 301 17.74 11.86 11.03
CA LEU A 301 18.03 11.79 12.47
C LEU A 301 19.07 12.81 12.92
N GLY A 302 19.84 13.36 11.98
CA GLY A 302 21.03 14.15 12.25
C GLY A 302 22.29 13.27 12.33
N PRO A 303 23.44 13.74 11.82
CA PRO A 303 24.66 12.93 11.70
C PRO A 303 25.27 12.49 13.04
N THR A 304 24.88 13.13 14.15
CA THR A 304 25.34 12.75 15.50
C THR A 304 24.71 11.46 16.01
N HIS A 305 23.61 11.02 15.40
CA HIS A 305 22.87 9.81 15.76
C HIS A 305 23.12 8.65 14.78
N VAL A 306 24.08 8.82 13.86
CA VAL A 306 24.39 7.85 12.82
C VAL A 306 25.82 7.35 12.99
N HIS A 307 25.97 6.04 13.06
CA HIS A 307 27.24 5.35 13.28
C HIS A 307 27.52 4.37 12.13
N ALA A 308 28.64 4.59 11.42
CA ALA A 308 28.99 3.81 10.24
C ALA A 308 30.10 2.78 10.55
N LEU A 309 29.83 1.50 10.27
CA LEU A 309 30.84 0.45 10.25
C LEU A 309 31.40 0.31 8.83
N LEU A 310 32.64 0.73 8.60
CA LEU A 310 33.29 0.62 7.30
C LEU A 310 33.73 -0.83 7.06
N CYS A 311 33.19 -1.45 6.02
CA CYS A 311 33.37 -2.88 5.72
C CYS A 311 33.44 -3.16 4.21
N ALA A 312 34.01 -2.24 3.42
CA ALA A 312 34.14 -2.40 1.98
C ALA A 312 35.11 -3.54 1.62
N ALA A 313 34.76 -4.36 0.63
CA ALA A 313 35.60 -5.47 0.17
C ALA A 313 36.78 -5.03 -0.71
N ASP A 314 36.72 -3.85 -1.31
CA ASP A 314 37.75 -3.35 -2.22
C ASP A 314 38.21 -1.91 -1.92
N ALA A 315 39.32 -1.53 -2.56
CA ALA A 315 39.94 -0.22 -2.34
C ALA A 315 39.13 0.95 -2.91
N ALA A 316 38.19 0.72 -3.83
CA ALA A 316 37.32 1.77 -4.38
C ALA A 316 36.18 2.07 -3.41
N GLY A 317 35.49 1.03 -2.93
CA GLY A 317 34.47 1.11 -1.89
C GLY A 317 35.02 1.72 -0.61
N GLN A 318 36.22 1.30 -0.18
CA GLN A 318 36.85 1.88 1.02
C GLN A 318 37.06 3.39 0.91
N ARG A 319 37.50 3.88 -0.26
CA ARG A 319 37.66 5.32 -0.50
C ARG A 319 36.31 6.04 -0.55
N ALA A 320 35.28 5.43 -1.12
CA ALA A 320 33.94 5.99 -1.14
C ALA A 320 33.42 6.17 0.29
N SER A 321 33.49 5.11 1.12
CA SER A 321 33.10 5.13 2.53
C SER A 321 33.87 6.18 3.35
N ASP A 322 35.21 6.23 3.22
CA ASP A 322 36.05 7.19 3.95
C ASP A 322 35.71 8.65 3.60
N ASN A 323 35.47 8.92 2.31
CA ASN A 323 35.08 10.24 1.86
C ASN A 323 33.69 10.63 2.38
N LEU A 324 32.74 9.69 2.38
CA LEU A 324 31.38 9.95 2.82
C LEU A 324 31.33 10.25 4.32
N VAL A 325 31.98 9.42 5.15
CA VAL A 325 32.10 9.64 6.60
C VAL A 325 32.66 11.03 6.91
N THR A 326 33.71 11.45 6.20
CA THR A 326 34.33 12.76 6.39
C THR A 326 33.37 13.91 6.05
N ARG A 327 32.56 13.77 4.99
CA ARG A 327 31.62 14.82 4.56
C ARG A 327 30.38 14.91 5.44
N LEU A 328 29.81 13.77 5.82
CA LEU A 328 28.65 13.70 6.71
C LEU A 328 29.00 13.99 8.16
N ARG A 329 30.27 13.77 8.56
CA ARG A 329 30.75 13.88 9.94
C ARG A 329 30.04 12.92 10.89
N VAL A 330 29.73 11.73 10.39
CA VAL A 330 29.17 10.63 11.18
C VAL A 330 30.26 9.93 11.97
N ASP A 331 29.91 9.35 13.10
CA ASP A 331 30.82 8.51 13.86
C ASP A 331 31.11 7.21 13.08
N SER A 332 32.32 6.68 13.22
CA SER A 332 32.70 5.52 12.43
C SER A 332 33.72 4.59 13.06
N ARG A 333 33.57 3.29 12.79
CA ARG A 333 34.53 2.23 13.15
C ARG A 333 34.89 1.46 11.88
N ARG A 334 36.09 0.88 11.84
CA ARG A 334 36.50 -0.01 10.74
C ARG A 334 36.35 -1.45 11.18
N SER A 335 35.78 -2.28 10.32
CA SER A 335 35.81 -3.73 10.48
C SER A 335 37.11 -4.30 9.94
N GLU A 336 37.56 -5.41 10.53
CA GLU A 336 38.60 -6.27 9.95
C GLU A 336 38.04 -7.20 8.85
N HIS A 337 36.70 -7.30 8.79
CA HIS A 337 35.95 -8.12 7.85
C HIS A 337 35.31 -7.25 6.77
N ALA A 338 35.03 -7.87 5.63
CA ALA A 338 34.37 -7.20 4.52
C ALA A 338 32.96 -7.76 4.30
N ARG A 339 32.03 -6.87 3.93
CA ARG A 339 30.74 -7.29 3.38
C ARG A 339 30.94 -7.59 1.90
N THR A 340 30.56 -8.78 1.48
CA THR A 340 30.76 -9.29 0.11
C THR A 340 29.43 -9.79 -0.42
N HIS A 341 29.15 -9.71 -1.72
CA HIS A 341 27.96 -10.31 -2.33
C HIS A 341 28.16 -11.75 -2.80
N GLY A 342 29.20 -12.42 -2.30
CA GLY A 342 29.57 -13.77 -2.71
C GLY A 342 28.72 -14.86 -2.05
N ALA A 343 28.56 -15.98 -2.74
CA ALA A 343 27.78 -17.13 -2.26
C ALA A 343 28.64 -18.25 -1.65
N SER A 344 29.97 -18.08 -1.58
CA SER A 344 30.85 -19.08 -0.99
C SER A 344 30.71 -19.09 0.54
N ALA A 345 31.09 -20.20 1.19
CA ALA A 345 31.03 -20.30 2.64
C ALA A 345 31.96 -19.28 3.35
N GLU A 346 33.04 -18.87 2.68
CA GLU A 346 33.97 -17.85 3.18
C GLU A 346 33.34 -16.45 3.12
N ASP A 347 32.74 -16.10 1.97
CA ASP A 347 32.02 -14.83 1.77
C ASP A 347 30.87 -14.65 2.78
N VAL A 348 30.11 -15.73 3.00
CA VAL A 348 29.02 -15.75 3.98
C VAL A 348 29.54 -15.56 5.40
N LEU A 349 30.68 -16.18 5.75
CA LEU A 349 31.27 -16.05 7.08
C LEU A 349 31.78 -14.61 7.33
N GLU A 350 32.53 -14.05 6.39
CA GLU A 350 33.05 -12.67 6.46
C GLU A 350 31.91 -11.66 6.65
N SER A 351 30.86 -11.77 5.83
CA SER A 351 29.70 -10.86 5.93
C SER A 351 28.93 -11.07 7.24
N SER A 352 28.79 -12.31 7.72
CA SER A 352 28.15 -12.60 9.01
C SER A 352 28.92 -12.02 10.20
N GLN A 353 30.24 -11.89 10.11
CA GLN A 353 31.05 -11.24 11.15
C GLN A 353 30.84 -9.73 11.18
N VAL A 354 30.62 -9.09 10.01
CA VAL A 354 30.21 -7.69 9.92
C VAL A 354 28.86 -7.49 10.61
N GLU A 355 27.87 -8.35 10.34
CA GLU A 355 26.55 -8.28 10.99
C GLU A 355 26.63 -8.44 12.51
N ALA A 356 27.46 -9.36 13.00
CA ALA A 356 27.68 -9.52 14.44
C ALA A 356 28.28 -8.26 15.10
N GLN A 357 29.18 -7.55 14.39
CA GLN A 357 29.73 -6.29 14.86
C GLN A 357 28.70 -5.17 14.87
N LEU A 358 27.85 -5.08 13.84
CA LEU A 358 26.73 -4.13 13.80
C LEU A 358 25.79 -4.34 14.99
N ALA A 359 25.37 -5.59 15.23
CA ALA A 359 24.50 -5.94 16.34
C ALA A 359 25.12 -5.57 17.71
N ALA A 360 26.40 -5.90 17.90
CA ALA A 360 27.11 -5.58 19.14
C ALA A 360 27.23 -4.06 19.36
N TRP A 361 27.49 -3.29 18.31
CA TRP A 361 27.62 -1.84 18.41
C TRP A 361 26.26 -1.15 18.62
N ALA A 362 25.21 -1.61 17.93
CA ALA A 362 23.85 -1.12 18.19
C ALA A 362 23.46 -1.37 19.66
N ALA A 363 23.75 -2.56 20.21
CA ALA A 363 23.50 -2.84 21.62
C ALA A 363 24.30 -1.94 22.59
N GLU A 364 25.56 -1.60 22.26
CA GLU A 364 26.38 -0.67 23.05
C GLU A 364 25.76 0.73 23.15
N LEU A 365 25.16 1.20 22.05
CA LEU A 365 24.55 2.51 21.93
C LEU A 365 23.09 2.55 22.38
N ASP A 366 22.52 1.40 22.75
CA ASP A 366 21.07 1.24 22.86
C ASP A 366 20.38 1.76 21.58
N GLY A 367 20.93 1.37 20.42
CA GLY A 367 20.48 1.77 19.09
C GLY A 367 19.92 0.60 18.28
N VAL A 368 19.69 0.84 17.00
CA VAL A 368 19.17 -0.16 16.05
C VAL A 368 20.03 -0.23 14.79
N VAL A 369 20.02 -1.38 14.11
CA VAL A 369 20.77 -1.57 12.86
C VAL A 369 19.89 -1.25 11.66
N LEU A 370 20.38 -0.41 10.74
CA LEU A 370 19.76 -0.17 9.44
C LEU A 370 20.45 -0.98 8.34
N SER A 371 19.67 -1.67 7.51
CA SER A 371 20.17 -2.35 6.30
C SER A 371 19.97 -1.50 5.05
N SER A 372 20.98 -1.53 4.17
CA SER A 372 20.96 -0.88 2.86
C SER A 372 20.42 -1.76 1.74
N GLN A 373 19.80 -2.91 2.07
CA GLN A 373 19.15 -3.75 1.06
C GLN A 373 17.98 -2.99 0.42
N ASP A 374 18.04 -2.90 -0.90
CA ASP A 374 17.06 -2.22 -1.74
C ASP A 374 16.17 -3.22 -2.50
N LYS A 375 15.06 -2.75 -3.09
CA LYS A 375 14.08 -3.61 -3.77
C LYS A 375 14.73 -4.44 -4.87
N THR A 376 15.62 -3.85 -5.66
CA THR A 376 16.38 -4.55 -6.70
C THR A 376 17.28 -5.63 -6.11
N ALA A 377 18.01 -5.34 -5.03
CA ALA A 377 18.88 -6.30 -4.36
C ALA A 377 18.11 -7.53 -3.90
N LEU A 378 16.99 -7.29 -3.23
CA LEU A 378 16.14 -8.32 -2.67
C LEU A 378 15.46 -9.15 -3.77
N ALA A 379 14.93 -8.50 -4.80
CA ALA A 379 14.35 -9.17 -5.96
C ALA A 379 15.37 -10.01 -6.73
N LEU A 380 16.65 -9.63 -6.77
CA LEU A 380 17.68 -10.46 -7.42
C LEU A 380 18.30 -11.51 -6.49
N GLY A 381 17.82 -11.61 -5.24
CA GLY A 381 18.38 -12.52 -4.24
C GLY A 381 19.82 -12.20 -3.88
N LEU A 382 20.26 -10.94 -4.05
CA LEU A 382 21.56 -10.51 -3.61
C LEU A 382 21.63 -10.65 -2.09
N ASP A 383 22.67 -11.33 -1.62
CA ASP A 383 22.88 -11.62 -0.20
C ASP A 383 21.84 -12.54 0.44
N ALA A 384 21.04 -13.29 -0.34
CA ALA A 384 20.00 -14.20 0.17
C ALA A 384 20.50 -15.28 1.13
N ARG A 385 21.81 -15.54 1.17
CA ARG A 385 22.46 -16.53 2.05
C ARG A 385 23.11 -15.92 3.29
N GLN A 386 23.08 -14.60 3.43
CA GLN A 386 23.75 -13.90 4.52
C GLN A 386 22.84 -13.76 5.72
N ALA A 387 23.43 -13.79 6.91
CA ALA A 387 22.73 -13.35 8.11
C ALA A 387 22.46 -11.84 8.02
N THR A 388 21.49 -11.35 8.78
CA THR A 388 21.24 -9.91 8.92
C THR A 388 21.01 -9.57 10.37
N ALA A 389 21.65 -8.52 10.87
CA ALA A 389 21.40 -7.91 12.17
C ALA A 389 20.35 -6.79 12.08
N ALA A 390 19.82 -6.52 10.88
CA ALA A 390 18.94 -5.41 10.62
C ALA A 390 17.71 -5.42 11.53
N PHE A 391 17.40 -4.26 12.10
CA PHE A 391 16.13 -4.00 12.74
C PHE A 391 15.15 -3.37 11.75
N VAL A 392 15.66 -2.45 10.91
CA VAL A 392 14.88 -1.76 9.88
C VAL A 392 15.63 -1.83 8.55
N VAL A 393 14.89 -1.99 7.45
CA VAL A 393 15.40 -1.96 6.06
C VAL A 393 14.67 -0.85 5.31
N PRO A 394 15.15 0.41 5.40
CA PRO A 394 14.41 1.56 4.89
C PRO A 394 14.27 1.60 3.37
N LEU A 395 15.17 0.94 2.64
CA LEU A 395 15.19 0.94 1.17
C LEU A 395 14.48 -0.27 0.58
N TYR A 396 13.82 -1.08 1.42
CA TYR A 396 13.19 -2.36 1.05
C TYR A 396 12.32 -2.28 -0.20
N ASP A 397 11.59 -1.18 -0.36
CA ASP A 397 10.64 -0.97 -1.44
C ASP A 397 11.07 0.11 -2.45
N VAL A 398 12.38 0.42 -2.49
CA VAL A 398 12.96 1.40 -3.42
C VAL A 398 13.85 0.70 -4.43
N TYR A 399 13.62 0.94 -5.73
CA TYR A 399 14.50 0.43 -6.79
C TYR A 399 15.87 1.10 -6.77
N ARG A 400 16.92 0.35 -7.12
CA ARG A 400 18.29 0.88 -7.11
C ARG A 400 18.51 1.94 -8.18
N SER A 401 17.76 1.91 -9.28
CA SER A 401 17.72 3.02 -10.26
C SER A 401 17.16 4.32 -9.66
N ASP A 402 16.17 4.23 -8.77
CA ASP A 402 15.69 5.41 -8.03
C ASP A 402 16.72 5.90 -7.03
N LEU A 403 17.44 5.01 -6.34
CA LEU A 403 18.56 5.40 -5.47
C LEU A 403 19.65 6.16 -6.24
N LEU A 404 19.91 5.77 -7.49
CA LEU A 404 20.86 6.47 -8.36
C LEU A 404 20.35 7.88 -8.66
N THR A 405 19.07 8.01 -9.01
CA THR A 405 18.40 9.30 -9.23
C THR A 405 18.43 10.18 -7.97
N LEU A 406 18.12 9.61 -6.79
CA LEU A 406 18.17 10.30 -5.50
C LEU A 406 19.58 10.75 -5.14
N ALA A 407 20.61 9.95 -5.41
CA ALA A 407 22.00 10.33 -5.17
C ALA A 407 22.40 11.54 -6.04
N HIS A 408 22.00 11.56 -7.32
CA HIS A 408 22.21 12.71 -8.19
C HIS A 408 21.43 13.94 -7.71
N PHE A 409 20.15 13.78 -7.38
CA PHE A 409 19.30 14.84 -6.86
C PHE A 409 19.88 15.45 -5.58
N ARG A 410 20.24 14.63 -4.60
CA ARG A 410 20.78 15.08 -3.31
C ARG A 410 22.07 15.88 -3.44
N ASN A 411 22.89 15.57 -4.46
CA ASN A 411 24.10 16.32 -4.77
C ASN A 411 23.84 17.72 -5.33
N THR A 412 22.66 17.97 -5.93
CA THR A 412 22.27 19.32 -6.37
C THR A 412 22.03 20.28 -5.20
N ILE A 413 21.62 19.73 -4.06
CA ILE A 413 21.41 20.47 -2.80
C ILE A 413 22.76 20.62 -2.06
N SER A 414 23.47 19.51 -1.85
CA SER A 414 24.80 19.50 -1.27
C SER A 414 25.59 18.29 -1.77
N PRO A 415 26.78 18.49 -2.38
CA PRO A 415 27.53 17.45 -3.09
C PRO A 415 28.28 16.50 -2.15
N VAL A 416 27.53 15.63 -1.47
CA VAL A 416 28.07 14.66 -0.51
C VAL A 416 28.72 13.47 -1.24
N ILE A 417 28.22 13.09 -2.43
CA ILE A 417 28.78 12.05 -3.31
C ILE A 417 29.22 12.70 -4.64
N PRO A 418 30.37 13.38 -4.73
CA PRO A 418 30.72 14.24 -5.87
C PRO A 418 30.87 13.51 -7.21
N HIS A 419 31.01 12.18 -7.20
CA HIS A 419 31.00 11.33 -8.39
C HIS A 419 30.15 10.09 -8.09
N VAL A 420 28.84 10.19 -8.31
CA VAL A 420 27.95 9.03 -8.27
C VAL A 420 28.31 8.13 -9.45
N THR A 421 28.60 6.88 -9.18
CA THR A 421 29.00 5.90 -10.19
C THR A 421 28.72 4.52 -9.64
N LEU A 422 28.00 3.69 -10.39
CA LEU A 422 27.79 2.30 -10.03
C LEU A 422 29.11 1.53 -10.09
N MET A 423 29.47 0.87 -9.00
CA MET A 423 30.60 -0.04 -8.87
C MET A 423 30.18 -1.47 -9.26
N PRO A 424 31.13 -2.39 -9.50
CA PRO A 424 30.80 -3.80 -9.73
C PRO A 424 29.98 -4.43 -8.60
N ALA A 425 30.18 -4.00 -7.35
CA ALA A 425 29.39 -4.46 -6.21
C ALA A 425 27.93 -3.99 -6.25
N ASP A 426 27.62 -2.89 -6.94
CA ASP A 426 26.26 -2.36 -7.07
C ASP A 426 25.41 -3.11 -8.11
N LEU A 427 26.02 -3.96 -8.92
CA LEU A 427 25.28 -4.84 -9.83
C LEU A 427 26.12 -6.08 -10.08
N PRO A 428 26.21 -6.99 -9.10
CA PRO A 428 26.77 -8.30 -9.37
C PRO A 428 25.93 -8.95 -10.48
N ASP A 429 26.59 -9.70 -11.35
CA ASP A 429 25.97 -10.31 -12.52
C ASP A 429 25.69 -11.79 -12.22
N PRO A 430 24.46 -12.15 -11.76
CA PRO A 430 24.14 -13.52 -11.40
C PRO A 430 23.98 -14.44 -12.63
N TRP A 431 23.75 -13.87 -13.81
CA TRP A 431 23.45 -14.61 -15.05
C TRP A 431 24.68 -14.80 -15.97
N GLY A 432 25.82 -14.20 -15.63
CA GLY A 432 27.07 -14.33 -16.40
C GLY A 432 27.15 -13.43 -17.64
N HIS A 433 26.29 -12.42 -17.73
CA HIS A 433 26.35 -11.34 -18.71
C HIS A 433 27.22 -10.17 -18.22
N ALA A 434 28.53 -10.40 -18.12
CA ALA A 434 29.43 -9.45 -17.48
C ALA A 434 29.46 -8.09 -18.21
N VAL A 435 29.02 -7.05 -17.50
CA VAL A 435 28.95 -5.67 -17.97
C VAL A 435 30.29 -4.95 -17.78
N ARG A 436 30.77 -4.21 -18.79
CA ARG A 436 32.07 -3.53 -18.79
C ARG A 436 31.95 -2.01 -18.85
N GLY A 437 31.67 -1.41 -17.69
CA GLY A 437 31.76 0.03 -17.50
C GLY A 437 30.68 0.54 -16.55
N ALA A 438 30.75 1.82 -16.18
CA ALA A 438 29.70 2.43 -15.36
C ALA A 438 28.40 2.62 -16.14
N GLN A 439 28.48 3.20 -17.34
CA GLN A 439 27.33 3.46 -18.21
C GLN A 439 26.54 2.19 -18.53
N GLU A 440 27.22 1.12 -18.94
CA GLU A 440 26.58 -0.15 -19.29
C GLU A 440 25.93 -0.80 -18.06
N ARG A 441 26.45 -0.56 -16.83
CA ARG A 441 25.80 -1.02 -15.58
C ARG A 441 24.53 -0.24 -15.28
N GLU A 442 24.53 1.08 -15.52
CA GLU A 442 23.34 1.91 -15.33
C GLU A 442 22.24 1.51 -16.32
N GLU A 443 22.59 1.26 -17.57
CA GLU A 443 21.66 0.76 -18.59
C GLU A 443 21.10 -0.61 -18.22
N ARG A 444 21.95 -1.54 -17.75
CA ARG A 444 21.52 -2.86 -17.28
C ARG A 444 20.62 -2.78 -16.05
N LEU A 445 20.98 -1.95 -15.07
CA LEU A 445 20.18 -1.72 -13.87
C LEU A 445 18.79 -1.18 -14.23
N SER A 446 18.73 -0.15 -15.06
CA SER A 446 17.46 0.42 -15.52
C SER A 446 16.61 -0.62 -16.25
N ALA A 447 17.22 -1.51 -17.04
CA ALA A 447 16.49 -2.59 -17.70
C ALA A 447 15.91 -3.62 -16.71
N ILE A 448 16.66 -3.99 -15.67
CA ILE A 448 16.19 -4.92 -14.62
C ILE A 448 15.03 -4.30 -13.85
N ASP A 449 15.22 -3.10 -13.33
CA ASP A 449 14.19 -2.41 -12.53
C ASP A 449 12.94 -2.17 -13.37
N ARG A 450 13.09 -1.90 -14.68
CA ARG A 450 11.94 -1.77 -15.58
C ARG A 450 11.14 -3.06 -15.75
N VAL A 451 11.81 -4.22 -15.81
CA VAL A 451 11.12 -5.52 -15.84
C VAL A 451 10.36 -5.76 -14.55
N LEU A 452 11.02 -5.51 -13.40
CA LEU A 452 10.40 -5.65 -12.09
C LEU A 452 9.19 -4.71 -11.95
N ALA A 453 9.33 -3.44 -12.35
CA ALA A 453 8.29 -2.42 -12.27
C ALA A 453 7.03 -2.75 -13.08
N GLU A 454 7.23 -3.31 -14.28
CA GLU A 454 6.10 -3.71 -15.14
C GLU A 454 5.42 -4.99 -14.61
N TYR A 455 6.19 -5.89 -14.01
CA TYR A 455 5.66 -7.15 -13.47
C TYR A 455 4.95 -6.97 -12.11
N LEU A 456 5.53 -6.19 -11.20
CA LEU A 456 5.06 -6.03 -9.82
C LEU A 456 4.03 -4.90 -9.70
N GLU A 457 4.43 -3.65 -9.91
CA GLU A 457 3.60 -2.46 -9.69
C GLU A 457 2.47 -2.38 -10.71
N ASN A 458 2.76 -2.67 -11.98
CA ASN A 458 1.74 -2.65 -13.04
C ASN A 458 1.00 -3.99 -13.18
N ALA A 459 1.33 -5.00 -12.36
CA ALA A 459 0.72 -6.33 -12.35
C ALA A 459 0.58 -6.98 -13.75
N ARG A 460 1.55 -6.76 -14.65
CA ARG A 460 1.46 -7.27 -16.03
C ARG A 460 1.89 -8.73 -16.13
N PRO A 461 1.17 -9.55 -16.92
CA PRO A 461 1.64 -10.87 -17.31
C PRO A 461 2.99 -10.83 -18.04
N ILE A 462 3.78 -11.90 -17.96
CA ILE A 462 5.14 -11.96 -18.55
C ILE A 462 5.14 -11.62 -20.05
N ALA A 463 4.12 -12.05 -20.81
CA ALA A 463 4.01 -11.73 -22.23
C ALA A 463 3.90 -10.22 -22.47
N ASP A 464 3.08 -9.53 -21.69
CA ASP A 464 2.88 -8.09 -21.80
C ASP A 464 4.12 -7.32 -21.33
N VAL A 465 4.84 -7.83 -20.32
CA VAL A 465 6.14 -7.28 -19.90
C VAL A 465 7.14 -7.33 -21.06
N ILE A 466 7.23 -8.45 -21.77
CA ILE A 466 8.11 -8.60 -22.96
C ILE A 466 7.71 -7.60 -24.05
N ASP A 467 6.42 -7.49 -24.35
CA ASP A 467 5.92 -6.63 -25.42
C ASP A 467 6.10 -5.14 -25.12
N VAL A 468 5.80 -4.69 -23.90
CA VAL A 468 5.91 -3.28 -23.48
C VAL A 468 7.37 -2.85 -23.32
N THR A 469 8.22 -3.71 -22.76
CA THR A 469 9.64 -3.37 -22.55
C THR A 469 10.48 -3.54 -23.81
N GLY A 470 10.07 -4.43 -24.72
CA GLY A 470 10.83 -4.80 -25.91
C GLY A 470 12.11 -5.60 -25.61
N PHE A 471 12.28 -6.08 -24.38
CA PHE A 471 13.43 -6.90 -24.01
C PHE A 471 13.29 -8.35 -24.48
N SER A 472 14.40 -9.09 -24.53
CA SER A 472 14.36 -10.51 -24.91
C SER A 472 13.63 -11.32 -23.84
N ARG A 473 12.86 -12.33 -24.28
CA ARG A 473 12.20 -13.29 -23.37
C ARG A 473 13.17 -13.92 -22.38
N GLU A 474 14.36 -14.28 -22.83
CA GLU A 474 15.42 -14.84 -21.98
C GLU A 474 15.78 -13.90 -20.84
N PHE A 475 16.00 -12.60 -21.13
CA PHE A 475 16.34 -11.63 -20.09
C PHE A 475 15.19 -11.39 -19.11
N VAL A 476 13.95 -11.28 -19.60
CA VAL A 476 12.79 -11.10 -18.72
C VAL A 476 12.65 -12.30 -17.78
N LEU A 477 12.76 -13.52 -18.31
CA LEU A 477 12.68 -14.74 -17.49
C LEU A 477 13.84 -14.84 -16.50
N ASP A 478 15.07 -14.50 -16.89
CA ASP A 478 16.23 -14.48 -15.98
C ASP A 478 16.00 -13.58 -14.75
N VAL A 479 15.39 -12.40 -14.96
CA VAL A 479 15.05 -11.46 -13.88
C VAL A 479 13.95 -12.02 -12.99
N LEU A 480 12.88 -12.58 -13.57
CA LEU A 480 11.76 -13.11 -12.82
C LEU A 480 12.10 -14.42 -12.10
N ASP A 481 12.94 -15.28 -12.69
CA ASP A 481 13.48 -16.48 -12.03
C ASP A 481 14.32 -16.09 -10.80
N ALA A 482 15.10 -15.00 -10.88
CA ALA A 482 15.85 -14.48 -9.73
C ALA A 482 14.92 -14.00 -8.60
N LEU A 483 13.84 -13.28 -8.93
CA LEU A 483 12.79 -12.88 -7.99
C LEU A 483 12.16 -14.09 -7.30
N ASP A 484 11.87 -15.10 -8.11
CA ASP A 484 11.26 -16.35 -7.71
C ASP A 484 12.17 -17.20 -6.79
N ASP A 485 13.48 -17.20 -7.04
CA ASP A 485 14.49 -17.83 -6.19
C ASP A 485 14.71 -17.05 -4.88
N ALA A 486 14.52 -15.73 -4.91
CA ALA A 486 14.64 -14.84 -3.76
C ALA A 486 13.40 -14.80 -2.86
N ASN A 487 12.30 -15.46 -3.24
CA ASN A 487 11.01 -15.39 -2.56
C ASN A 487 11.07 -15.54 -1.02
N GLY A 488 11.89 -16.48 -0.54
CA GLY A 488 12.07 -16.72 0.90
C GLY A 488 12.69 -15.53 1.64
N LEU A 489 13.59 -14.78 1.00
CA LEU A 489 14.23 -13.59 1.55
C LEU A 489 13.20 -12.46 1.73
N CYS A 490 12.33 -12.27 0.73
CA CYS A 490 11.29 -11.23 0.74
C CYS A 490 10.33 -11.35 1.93
N LEU A 491 10.08 -12.58 2.40
CA LEU A 491 9.18 -12.87 3.53
C LEU A 491 9.80 -12.65 4.91
N VAL A 492 11.13 -12.77 5.05
CA VAL A 492 11.81 -12.80 6.36
C VAL A 492 12.40 -11.46 6.78
N MET A 493 12.27 -10.42 5.95
CA MET A 493 12.77 -9.09 6.28
C MET A 493 12.05 -8.53 7.52
N PRO A 494 12.77 -7.81 8.41
CA PRO A 494 12.24 -7.25 9.66
C PRO A 494 11.34 -6.03 9.36
N HIS A 495 11.48 -4.91 10.07
CA HIS A 495 10.68 -3.72 9.78
C HIS A 495 11.10 -3.11 8.43
N THR A 496 10.13 -2.84 7.56
CA THR A 496 10.37 -2.28 6.23
C THR A 496 9.54 -1.01 6.00
N LEU A 497 9.89 -0.25 4.97
CA LEU A 497 9.10 0.88 4.49
C LEU A 497 8.50 0.51 3.14
N ALA A 498 7.19 0.71 3.01
CA ALA A 498 6.47 0.68 1.75
C ALA A 498 6.52 2.07 1.10
N THR A 499 6.89 2.13 -0.17
CA THR A 499 6.94 3.37 -0.96
C THR A 499 6.28 3.24 -2.33
N GLY A 500 6.07 2.03 -2.83
CA GLY A 500 5.32 1.75 -4.05
C GLY A 500 3.99 1.07 -3.78
N ALA A 501 3.28 0.74 -4.86
CA ALA A 501 1.93 0.14 -4.79
C ALA A 501 1.92 -1.34 -4.37
N LEU A 502 3.03 -2.05 -4.57
CA LEU A 502 3.16 -3.46 -4.23
C LEU A 502 4.55 -3.76 -3.68
N THR A 503 4.62 -4.09 -2.40
CA THR A 503 5.87 -4.48 -1.75
C THR A 503 6.28 -5.90 -2.15
N LEU A 504 7.57 -6.23 -2.02
CA LEU A 504 8.04 -7.61 -2.24
C LEU A 504 7.42 -8.62 -1.25
N ARG A 505 6.93 -8.17 -0.08
CA ARG A 505 6.30 -9.02 0.92
C ARG A 505 4.90 -9.40 0.47
N GLU A 506 4.17 -8.47 -0.12
CA GLU A 506 2.82 -8.68 -0.67
C GLU A 506 2.88 -9.51 -1.96
N ALA A 507 3.90 -9.29 -2.79
CA ALA A 507 4.12 -10.06 -4.01
C ALA A 507 4.68 -11.48 -3.77
N ALA A 508 5.15 -11.79 -2.55
CA ALA A 508 5.81 -13.05 -2.26
C ALA A 508 4.84 -14.24 -2.39
N LEU A 509 5.31 -15.28 -3.06
CA LEU A 509 4.62 -16.56 -3.16
C LEU A 509 4.57 -17.25 -1.79
N PRO A 510 3.51 -18.04 -1.52
CA PRO A 510 3.44 -18.85 -0.31
C PRO A 510 4.66 -19.76 -0.16
N THR A 511 5.16 -19.91 1.07
CA THR A 511 6.29 -20.81 1.36
C THR A 511 6.00 -22.23 0.89
N GLY A 512 6.87 -22.78 0.04
CA GLY A 512 6.71 -24.12 -0.55
C GLY A 512 5.91 -24.16 -1.85
N MET A 513 5.47 -23.01 -2.38
CA MET A 513 4.92 -22.90 -3.72
C MET A 513 6.01 -23.22 -4.76
N THR A 514 5.74 -24.19 -5.64
CA THR A 514 6.67 -24.63 -6.68
C THR A 514 6.21 -24.28 -8.09
N TRP A 515 5.02 -23.71 -8.22
CA TRP A 515 4.50 -23.28 -9.51
C TRP A 515 5.30 -22.07 -10.02
N ARG A 516 5.58 -22.07 -11.32
CA ARG A 516 6.29 -21.01 -12.04
C ARG A 516 5.52 -20.74 -13.32
N ASP A 517 5.33 -19.48 -13.69
CA ASP A 517 4.70 -19.14 -14.96
C ASP A 517 5.70 -19.43 -16.11
N GLY A 518 5.36 -20.39 -16.97
CA GLY A 518 6.13 -20.69 -18.17
C GLY A 518 6.00 -19.64 -19.28
N ALA A 519 5.36 -18.50 -19.00
CA ALA A 519 4.96 -17.47 -19.93
C ALA A 519 4.15 -18.08 -21.10
N HIS A 520 3.05 -18.74 -20.71
CA HIS A 520 2.09 -19.35 -21.62
C HIS A 520 1.48 -18.29 -22.56
N ALA A 521 1.20 -18.68 -23.80
CA ALA A 521 0.68 -17.78 -24.80
C ALA A 521 -0.83 -17.53 -24.60
N HIS A 522 -1.16 -16.43 -23.91
CA HIS A 522 -2.46 -15.74 -23.90
C HIS A 522 -3.73 -16.49 -23.41
N PRO A 523 -4.78 -15.76 -23.00
CA PRO A 523 -6.05 -16.26 -22.42
C PRO A 523 -6.86 -17.26 -23.27
N GLY A 524 -6.53 -17.44 -24.55
CA GLY A 524 -7.22 -18.38 -25.44
C GLY A 524 -6.94 -19.86 -25.10
N GLU A 525 -5.80 -20.18 -24.48
CA GLU A 525 -5.48 -21.56 -24.08
C GLU A 525 -6.35 -22.05 -22.93
N LEU A 526 -6.65 -21.18 -21.96
CA LEU A 526 -7.59 -21.51 -20.88
C LEU A 526 -8.98 -21.75 -21.45
N GLN A 527 -9.44 -20.87 -22.35
CA GLN A 527 -10.72 -21.02 -23.02
C GLN A 527 -10.80 -22.34 -23.80
N ALA A 528 -9.80 -22.65 -24.62
CA ALA A 528 -9.73 -23.90 -25.37
C ALA A 528 -9.68 -25.13 -24.46
N THR A 529 -8.94 -25.05 -23.36
CA THR A 529 -8.83 -26.14 -22.38
C THR A 529 -10.13 -26.37 -21.63
N LEU A 530 -10.83 -25.30 -21.24
CA LEU A 530 -12.15 -25.38 -20.61
C LEU A 530 -13.19 -25.93 -21.60
N SER A 531 -13.19 -25.46 -22.85
CA SER A 531 -14.06 -25.99 -23.91
C SER A 531 -13.83 -27.49 -24.15
N ASP A 532 -12.58 -27.93 -24.31
CA ASP A 532 -12.22 -29.34 -24.49
C ASP A 532 -12.59 -30.19 -23.25
N LEU A 533 -12.44 -29.64 -22.04
CA LEU A 533 -12.85 -30.33 -20.81
C LEU A 533 -14.38 -30.51 -20.71
N VAL A 534 -15.14 -29.49 -21.11
CA VAL A 534 -16.61 -29.55 -21.22
C VAL A 534 -17.02 -30.58 -22.27
N GLU A 535 -16.44 -30.55 -23.47
CA GLU A 535 -16.72 -31.52 -24.54
C GLU A 535 -16.43 -32.95 -24.09
N ARG A 536 -15.28 -33.21 -23.48
CA ARG A 536 -14.92 -34.54 -22.94
C ARG A 536 -15.88 -35.01 -21.84
N HIS A 537 -16.40 -34.10 -21.03
CA HIS A 537 -17.38 -34.45 -20.01
C HIS A 537 -18.73 -34.80 -20.62
N LEU A 538 -19.21 -34.03 -21.60
CA LEU A 538 -20.43 -34.31 -22.34
C LEU A 538 -20.34 -35.64 -23.09
N ASP A 539 -19.21 -35.92 -23.73
CA ASP A 539 -18.98 -37.19 -24.43
C ASP A 539 -18.91 -38.40 -23.48
N ARG A 540 -18.31 -38.25 -22.29
CA ARG A 540 -18.33 -39.29 -21.26
C ARG A 540 -19.76 -39.55 -20.77
N SER A 541 -20.54 -38.51 -20.52
CA SER A 541 -21.94 -38.64 -20.12
C SER A 541 -22.78 -39.36 -21.17
N ARG A 542 -22.62 -39.03 -22.45
CA ARG A 542 -23.26 -39.72 -23.59
C ARG A 542 -22.84 -41.20 -23.71
N GLN A 543 -21.55 -41.50 -23.56
CA GLN A 543 -21.06 -42.88 -23.56
C GLN A 543 -21.51 -43.68 -22.34
N GLN A 544 -21.72 -43.03 -21.21
CA GLN A 544 -22.26 -43.65 -20.00
C GLN A 544 -23.76 -43.95 -20.15
N GLU A 545 -24.51 -43.08 -20.84
CA GLU A 545 -25.91 -43.34 -21.25
C GLU A 545 -26.01 -44.56 -22.17
N ASP A 546 -25.19 -44.63 -23.22
CA ASP A 546 -25.10 -45.78 -24.13
C ASP A 546 -24.67 -47.08 -23.43
N ALA A 547 -23.84 -47.00 -22.38
CA ALA A 547 -23.41 -48.14 -21.59
C ALA A 547 -24.46 -48.61 -20.56
N THR A 548 -25.25 -47.70 -19.98
CA THR A 548 -26.40 -48.05 -19.12
C THR A 548 -27.59 -48.60 -19.91
N ASP A 549 -27.77 -48.21 -21.17
CA ASP A 549 -28.75 -48.86 -22.07
C ASP A 549 -28.29 -50.26 -22.52
N ALA A 550 -27.00 -50.59 -22.35
CA ALA A 550 -26.44 -51.91 -22.65
C ALA A 550 -26.28 -52.85 -21.42
N GLN A 551 -26.50 -52.36 -20.19
CA GLN A 551 -26.47 -53.18 -18.98
C GLN A 551 -27.70 -52.94 -18.09
N THR A 552 -28.54 -53.96 -17.99
CA THR A 552 -29.60 -54.05 -16.98
C THR A 552 -29.00 -53.82 -15.59
N PRO A 553 -29.47 -52.84 -14.79
CA PRO A 553 -28.97 -52.68 -13.43
C PRO A 553 -29.34 -53.93 -12.60
N PRO A 554 -28.43 -54.46 -11.77
CA PRO A 554 -28.86 -55.37 -10.71
C PRO A 554 -29.73 -54.56 -9.73
N ASP A 555 -30.87 -55.13 -9.37
CA ASP A 555 -31.86 -54.54 -8.46
C ASP A 555 -31.22 -53.83 -7.26
N GLY A 556 -31.46 -52.52 -7.13
CA GLY A 556 -31.35 -51.82 -5.85
C GLY A 556 -30.49 -50.56 -5.76
N ALA A 557 -29.82 -50.10 -6.82
CA ALA A 557 -29.13 -48.80 -6.81
C ALA A 557 -29.95 -47.74 -7.55
N THR A 558 -30.52 -46.77 -6.84
CA THR A 558 -31.16 -45.59 -7.43
C THR A 558 -30.11 -44.79 -8.20
N PRO A 559 -30.23 -44.61 -9.53
CA PRO A 559 -29.40 -43.66 -10.26
C PRO A 559 -29.67 -42.26 -9.71
N LEU A 560 -28.65 -41.39 -9.67
CA LEU A 560 -28.87 -39.95 -9.51
C LEU A 560 -29.94 -39.53 -10.52
N GLY A 561 -31.09 -39.06 -10.02
CA GLY A 561 -32.24 -38.75 -10.85
C GLY A 561 -31.89 -37.69 -11.90
N GLN A 562 -32.54 -37.73 -13.06
CA GLN A 562 -32.32 -36.79 -14.17
C GLN A 562 -32.23 -35.32 -13.71
N GLY A 563 -33.04 -34.91 -12.73
CA GLY A 563 -32.99 -33.56 -12.15
C GLY A 563 -31.65 -33.19 -11.49
N ALA A 564 -30.97 -34.14 -10.82
CA ALA A 564 -29.64 -33.89 -10.24
C ALA A 564 -28.55 -33.73 -11.31
N ARG A 565 -28.73 -34.32 -12.50
CA ARG A 565 -27.81 -34.17 -13.64
C ARG A 565 -28.04 -32.85 -14.37
N GLU A 566 -29.30 -32.46 -14.56
CA GLU A 566 -29.70 -31.15 -15.09
C GLU A 566 -29.25 -30.01 -14.17
N ASP A 567 -29.31 -30.21 -12.85
CA ASP A 567 -28.82 -29.24 -11.86
C ASP A 567 -27.31 -29.03 -11.95
N VAL A 568 -26.51 -30.10 -12.12
CA VAL A 568 -25.05 -29.98 -12.30
C VAL A 568 -24.71 -29.31 -13.64
N ALA A 569 -25.40 -29.66 -14.72
CA ALA A 569 -25.20 -29.02 -16.02
C ALA A 569 -25.56 -27.52 -15.98
N ARG A 570 -26.63 -27.16 -15.28
CA ARG A 570 -27.03 -25.77 -15.04
C ARG A 570 -26.01 -25.03 -14.18
N GLN A 571 -25.56 -25.62 -13.06
CA GLN A 571 -24.53 -25.02 -12.19
C GLN A 571 -23.20 -24.83 -12.93
N MET A 572 -22.82 -25.76 -13.81
CA MET A 572 -21.62 -25.60 -14.66
C MET A 572 -21.82 -24.54 -15.74
N SER A 573 -23.01 -24.44 -16.34
CA SER A 573 -23.35 -23.38 -17.29
C SER A 573 -23.35 -21.99 -16.63
N GLU A 574 -23.87 -21.90 -15.40
CA GLU A 574 -23.81 -20.69 -14.57
C GLU A 574 -22.36 -20.33 -14.20
N ALA A 575 -21.54 -21.31 -13.78
CA ALA A 575 -20.12 -21.10 -13.51
C ALA A 575 -19.34 -20.65 -14.75
N LEU A 576 -19.64 -21.22 -15.92
CA LEU A 576 -19.05 -20.81 -17.21
C LEU A 576 -19.54 -19.42 -17.64
N SER A 577 -20.79 -19.06 -17.36
CA SER A 577 -21.29 -17.69 -17.57
C SER A 577 -20.61 -16.70 -16.65
N LEU A 578 -20.41 -17.04 -15.38
CA LEU A 578 -19.69 -16.20 -14.41
C LEU A 578 -18.22 -16.00 -14.83
N LEU A 579 -17.54 -17.07 -15.26
CA LEU A 579 -16.19 -16.97 -15.83
C LEU A 579 -16.17 -16.12 -17.10
N ARG A 580 -17.22 -16.20 -17.93
CA ARG A 580 -17.37 -15.37 -19.12
C ARG A 580 -17.52 -13.90 -18.78
N ASP A 581 -18.42 -13.59 -17.86
CA ASP A 581 -18.74 -12.23 -17.46
C ASP A 581 -17.51 -11.59 -16.76
N PHE A 582 -16.75 -12.38 -15.99
CA PHE A 582 -15.48 -11.98 -15.39
C PHE A 582 -14.40 -11.67 -16.44
N ALA A 583 -14.28 -12.49 -17.49
CA ALA A 583 -13.34 -12.23 -18.57
C ALA A 583 -13.77 -11.02 -19.42
N GLN A 584 -15.07 -10.81 -19.67
CA GLN A 584 -15.56 -9.63 -20.39
C GLN A 584 -15.33 -8.34 -19.60
N ALA A 585 -15.46 -8.36 -18.27
CA ALA A 585 -15.09 -7.23 -17.41
C ALA A 585 -13.59 -6.89 -17.50
N GLN A 586 -12.75 -7.86 -17.84
CA GLN A 586 -11.31 -7.73 -18.11
C GLN A 586 -11.00 -7.48 -19.61
N GLY A 587 -12.01 -7.21 -20.44
CA GLY A 587 -11.84 -6.92 -21.88
C GLY A 587 -11.62 -8.13 -22.79
N LEU A 588 -11.90 -9.35 -22.32
CA LEU A 588 -11.78 -10.59 -23.11
C LEU A 588 -13.13 -10.97 -23.74
N ASP A 589 -13.20 -10.99 -25.07
CA ASP A 589 -14.42 -11.36 -25.82
C ASP A 589 -14.58 -12.89 -25.90
N ILE A 590 -15.62 -13.42 -25.25
CA ILE A 590 -15.91 -14.85 -25.18
C ILE A 590 -17.19 -15.13 -25.96
N SER A 591 -17.05 -15.67 -27.16
CA SER A 591 -18.16 -16.25 -27.92
C SER A 591 -18.06 -17.77 -27.93
N VAL A 592 -18.91 -18.46 -27.17
CA VAL A 592 -19.25 -19.87 -27.43
C VAL A 592 -20.64 -19.87 -28.04
N THR A 593 -20.77 -20.39 -29.26
CA THR A 593 -22.06 -20.46 -29.96
C THR A 593 -23.02 -21.37 -29.19
N GLN A 594 -24.19 -20.85 -28.82
CA GLN A 594 -25.36 -21.54 -28.24
C GLN A 594 -25.93 -22.72 -29.07
N ARG A 595 -25.20 -23.24 -30.06
CA ARG A 595 -25.68 -24.27 -30.99
C ARG A 595 -25.44 -25.71 -30.53
N GLU A 596 -24.73 -25.95 -29.43
CA GLU A 596 -24.36 -27.31 -28.98
C GLU A 596 -24.97 -27.76 -27.64
N LEU A 597 -25.68 -26.88 -26.95
CA LEU A 597 -26.55 -27.26 -25.84
C LEU A 597 -27.97 -27.38 -26.40
N GLY A 598 -28.37 -28.60 -26.72
CA GLY A 598 -29.68 -28.88 -27.31
C GLY A 598 -30.81 -28.46 -26.36
N GLU A 599 -31.44 -27.32 -26.64
CA GLU A 599 -32.74 -26.98 -26.08
C GLU A 599 -33.83 -27.22 -27.12
N THR A 600 -34.81 -28.04 -26.72
CA THR A 600 -36.09 -28.16 -27.40
C THR A 600 -36.90 -26.88 -27.19
N GLU A 601 -37.29 -26.25 -28.30
CA GLU A 601 -38.20 -25.10 -28.35
C GLU A 601 -39.46 -25.32 -27.50
N HIS A 602 -39.72 -24.39 -26.58
CA HIS A 602 -41.09 -24.12 -26.13
C HIS A 602 -41.41 -22.63 -26.18
N ASP A 603 -42.54 -22.40 -26.85
CA ASP A 603 -43.05 -21.16 -27.38
C ASP A 603 -43.88 -20.42 -26.32
N GLY A 604 -43.69 -19.10 -26.24
CA GLY A 604 -44.71 -18.12 -25.80
C GLY A 604 -44.94 -17.92 -24.29
N ARG A 605 -44.51 -16.75 -23.77
CA ARG A 605 -45.39 -15.62 -23.44
C ARG A 605 -44.62 -14.49 -22.74
N THR A 606 -45.01 -13.28 -23.11
CA THR A 606 -44.67 -11.98 -22.52
C THR A 606 -45.02 -11.90 -21.04
N ASP A 607 -44.16 -11.27 -20.22
CA ASP A 607 -44.56 -10.40 -19.10
C ASP A 607 -43.41 -9.43 -18.72
N ASP A 608 -43.84 -8.28 -18.21
CA ASP A 608 -43.11 -7.04 -17.89
C ASP A 608 -42.00 -7.14 -16.80
N HIS A 609 -41.11 -6.13 -16.81
CA HIS A 609 -40.10 -5.66 -15.81
C HIS A 609 -40.37 -5.90 -14.29
N PRO A 610 -39.47 -5.54 -13.33
CA PRO A 610 -38.02 -5.26 -13.30
C PRO A 610 -37.23 -5.91 -12.12
N GLY A 611 -35.90 -6.00 -12.24
CA GLY A 611 -34.95 -5.98 -11.10
C GLY A 611 -34.69 -7.30 -10.35
N TRP A 612 -33.43 -7.52 -9.98
CA TRP A 612 -32.92 -8.13 -8.73
C TRP A 612 -31.39 -8.32 -8.87
N ARG A 613 -30.56 -7.75 -7.98
CA ARG A 613 -30.18 -8.10 -6.59
C ARG A 613 -29.01 -9.10 -6.54
N TYR A 614 -27.94 -8.65 -5.88
CA TYR A 614 -26.81 -9.36 -5.26
C TYR A 614 -26.79 -10.89 -5.35
N PRO A 615 -25.60 -11.45 -5.59
CA PRO A 615 -25.14 -12.52 -4.71
C PRO A 615 -23.60 -12.41 -4.45
N PHE A 616 -22.95 -12.83 -3.36
CA PHE A 616 -23.20 -13.84 -2.34
C PHE A 616 -22.48 -13.46 -1.03
N SER A 617 -23.16 -13.67 0.10
CA SER A 617 -22.56 -14.24 1.32
C SER A 617 -22.84 -15.74 1.35
N GLU A 618 -22.12 -16.47 2.20
CA GLU A 618 -22.17 -17.92 2.48
C GLU A 618 -21.28 -18.79 1.58
N ASN A 619 -19.98 -18.84 1.94
CA ASN A 619 -19.33 -20.05 2.47
C ASN A 619 -17.95 -19.72 3.03
#